data_AF-A0A1E9Z6B0-F1
#
_entry.id   AF-A0A1E9Z6B0-F1
#
_cell.length_a   1.000
_cell.length_b   1.000
_cell.length_c   1.000
_cell.angle_alpha   90.00
_cell.angle_beta   90.00
_cell.angle_gamma   90.00
#
_symmetry.space_group_name_H-M   'P 1'
#
loop_
_entity.id
_entity.type
_entity.pdbx_description
1 polymer ?
#
loop_
_entity_poly.entity_id
_entity_poly.type
_entity_poly.pdbx_seq_one_letter_code
_entity_poly.pdbx_strand_id
1 'polypeptide(L)'
;MSENGPVLPPEVYRRRRIVAVVALLAVILLLVAGVTSIVGMINNKKDATVASTATATGAPFQSFSARPSETASASASASASPSASPSETTTKSASPNATETKAAETKSPEAKPSEAKTAQATPSATPSASAAGVVAACTANDLKVTVTPAKRTFAAGEQVSFHVTYTNSSKTPCAVGGEGANTGVDLNITSGSAQVYTRSLCTATTLPKAEVAAGAEGATDLAWDRKINVLGCSAASNAQKGSYWATATVNGVTSTKVNFVIQ
;
A
#
# COMPACT_ATOMS: atom_id res chain seq x y z
N MET A 1 32.68 36.03 1.74
CA MET A 1 33.65 35.82 0.65
C MET A 1 33.32 34.49 0.01
N SER A 2 32.93 34.50 -1.26
CA SER A 2 32.55 33.30 -2.01
C SER A 2 33.78 32.75 -2.73
N GLU A 3 34.30 31.60 -2.28
CA GLU A 3 35.28 30.83 -3.04
C GLU A 3 34.56 30.12 -4.19
N ASN A 4 34.66 30.67 -5.40
CA ASN A 4 34.38 29.93 -6.63
C ASN A 4 35.69 29.31 -7.11
N GLY A 5 35.79 27.98 -6.99
CA GLY A 5 36.93 27.22 -7.51
C GLY A 5 37.01 27.24 -9.04
N PRO A 6 38.20 26.98 -9.62
CA PRO A 6 38.46 27.08 -11.05
C PRO A 6 37.63 26.06 -11.85
N VAL A 7 36.83 26.58 -12.78
CA VAL A 7 35.96 25.81 -13.68
C VAL A 7 36.81 25.12 -14.74
N LEU A 8 36.92 23.80 -14.67
CA LEU A 8 37.63 22.99 -15.66
C LEU A 8 36.85 22.94 -16.99
N PRO A 9 37.53 22.98 -18.15
CA PRO A 9 36.89 23.09 -19.46
C PRO A 9 35.97 21.89 -19.81
N PRO A 10 34.77 22.13 -20.35
CA PRO A 10 33.68 21.14 -20.48
C PRO A 10 33.92 19.98 -21.47
N GLU A 11 34.93 20.10 -22.35
CA GLU A 11 35.20 19.11 -23.41
C GLU A 11 35.81 17.80 -22.89
N VAL A 12 36.66 17.87 -21.86
CA VAL A 12 37.31 16.67 -21.28
C VAL A 12 36.33 15.87 -20.41
N TYR A 13 35.36 16.56 -19.79
CA TYR A 13 34.34 15.94 -18.97
C TYR A 13 33.36 15.09 -19.79
N ARG A 14 32.92 15.57 -20.98
CA ARG A 14 32.06 14.77 -21.87
C ARG A 14 32.75 13.51 -22.38
N ARG A 15 34.01 13.60 -22.83
CA ARG A 15 34.75 12.43 -23.34
C ARG A 15 34.99 11.38 -22.25
N ARG A 16 35.42 11.78 -21.05
CA ARG A 16 35.64 10.84 -19.94
C ARG A 16 34.35 10.20 -19.44
N ARG A 17 33.23 10.93 -19.45
CA ARG A 17 31.92 10.42 -19.05
C ARG A 17 31.33 9.46 -20.09
N ILE A 18 31.51 9.70 -21.39
CA ILE A 18 31.14 8.76 -22.45
C ILE A 18 31.95 7.46 -22.33
N VAL A 19 33.26 7.56 -22.12
CA VAL A 19 34.12 6.37 -21.93
C VAL A 19 33.71 5.58 -20.68
N ALA A 20 33.40 6.26 -19.57
CA ALA A 20 32.93 5.60 -18.35
C ALA A 20 31.57 4.89 -18.55
N VAL A 21 30.64 5.51 -19.27
CA VAL A 21 29.33 4.90 -19.58
C VAL A 21 29.47 3.70 -20.52
N VAL A 22 30.30 3.79 -21.55
CA VAL A 22 30.56 2.67 -22.48
C VAL A 22 31.25 1.51 -21.75
N ALA A 23 32.24 1.80 -20.90
CA ALA A 23 32.91 0.78 -20.09
C ALA A 23 31.92 0.09 -19.12
N LEU A 24 31.05 0.87 -18.46
CA LEU A 24 30.01 0.33 -17.58
C LEU A 24 29.04 -0.58 -18.34
N LEU A 25 28.58 -0.16 -19.54
CA LEU A 25 27.70 -0.97 -20.38
C LEU A 25 28.38 -2.26 -20.86
N ALA A 26 29.66 -2.22 -21.19
CA ALA A 26 30.43 -3.41 -21.56
C ALA A 26 30.56 -4.40 -20.38
N VAL A 27 30.79 -3.91 -19.16
CA VAL A 27 30.82 -4.75 -17.95
C VAL A 27 29.45 -5.38 -17.68
N ILE A 28 28.37 -4.61 -17.82
CA ILE A 28 27.00 -5.12 -17.63
C ILE A 28 26.69 -6.21 -18.66
N LEU A 29 27.05 -6.02 -19.93
CA LEU A 29 26.86 -7.04 -20.97
C LEU A 29 27.66 -8.32 -20.68
N LEU A 30 28.91 -8.20 -20.19
CA LEU A 30 29.71 -9.34 -19.78
C LEU A 30 29.09 -10.10 -18.60
N LEU A 31 28.55 -9.37 -17.61
CA LEU A 31 27.88 -9.99 -16.46
C LEU A 31 26.60 -10.72 -16.89
N VAL A 32 25.79 -10.11 -17.76
CA VAL A 32 24.57 -10.74 -18.29
C VAL A 32 24.91 -12.00 -19.10
N ALA A 33 25.92 -11.94 -19.98
CA ALA A 33 26.38 -13.10 -20.76
C ALA A 33 26.99 -14.22 -19.89
N GLY A 34 27.69 -13.86 -18.81
CA GLY A 34 28.19 -14.82 -17.83
C GLY A 34 27.05 -15.53 -17.08
N VAL A 35 26.05 -14.77 -16.62
CA VAL A 35 24.90 -15.32 -15.89
C VAL A 35 24.02 -16.21 -16.79
N THR A 36 23.77 -15.83 -18.05
CA THR A 36 22.99 -16.67 -18.98
C THR A 36 23.70 -17.96 -19.35
N SER A 37 25.04 -17.96 -19.43
CA SER A 37 25.84 -19.18 -19.67
C SER A 37 25.79 -20.16 -18.49
N ILE A 38 25.76 -19.65 -17.25
CA ILE A 38 25.66 -20.48 -16.04
C ILE A 38 24.26 -21.07 -15.90
N VAL A 39 23.20 -20.29 -16.16
CA VAL A 39 21.82 -20.79 -16.09
C VAL A 39 21.51 -21.81 -17.19
N GLY A 40 22.09 -21.64 -18.39
CA GLY A 40 21.98 -22.62 -19.48
C GLY A 40 22.56 -23.99 -19.14
N MET A 41 23.68 -24.06 -18.41
CA MET A 41 24.30 -25.34 -18.03
C MET A 41 23.51 -26.13 -16.98
N ILE A 42 22.71 -25.47 -16.14
CA ILE A 42 21.92 -26.15 -15.09
C ILE A 42 20.63 -26.75 -15.71
N ASN A 43 20.11 -26.14 -16.77
CA ASN A 43 18.93 -26.64 -17.50
C ASN A 43 19.27 -27.74 -18.51
N ASN A 44 20.52 -27.85 -18.97
CA ASN A 44 20.95 -28.88 -19.94
C ASN A 44 21.29 -30.25 -19.31
N LYS A 45 20.95 -30.48 -18.03
CA LYS A 45 21.11 -31.76 -17.31
C LYS A 45 19.83 -32.60 -17.27
N LYS A 46 18.77 -32.19 -17.98
CA LYS A 46 17.54 -32.98 -18.15
C LYS A 46 17.28 -33.26 -19.62
N ASP A 47 18.19 -33.99 -20.28
CA ASP A 47 17.91 -34.74 -21.51
C ASP A 47 19.10 -35.67 -21.78
N ALA A 48 19.26 -36.66 -20.92
CA ALA A 48 20.09 -37.81 -21.22
C ALA A 48 19.47 -39.05 -20.56
N THR A 49 19.03 -39.99 -21.40
CA THR A 49 18.67 -41.39 -21.07
C THR A 49 17.25 -41.49 -20.46
N VAL A 50 16.25 -42.20 -21.02
CA VAL A 50 16.22 -43.48 -21.73
C VAL A 50 15.00 -43.51 -22.65
N ALA A 51 15.23 -43.87 -23.93
CA ALA A 51 14.20 -44.47 -24.76
C ALA A 51 13.86 -45.87 -24.23
N SER A 52 12.60 -46.13 -23.89
CA SER A 52 12.03 -47.47 -23.96
C SER A 52 10.50 -47.47 -23.91
N THR A 53 9.95 -48.06 -24.97
CA THR A 53 8.70 -48.83 -25.04
C THR A 53 7.39 -48.05 -25.13
N ALA A 54 6.97 -47.90 -26.39
CA ALA A 54 5.57 -47.86 -26.76
C ALA A 54 4.86 -49.15 -26.35
N THR A 55 3.70 -49.04 -25.71
CA THR A 55 2.64 -50.06 -25.75
C THR A 55 1.31 -49.32 -25.76
N ALA A 56 0.65 -49.36 -26.91
CA ALA A 56 -0.76 -49.01 -27.04
C ALA A 56 -1.60 -50.07 -26.34
N THR A 57 -2.67 -49.66 -25.63
CA THR A 57 -3.99 -50.31 -25.60
C THR A 57 -4.92 -49.58 -24.61
N GLY A 58 -6.06 -49.13 -25.13
CA GLY A 58 -7.34 -49.15 -24.41
C GLY A 58 -7.59 -48.13 -23.31
N ALA A 59 -8.25 -47.02 -23.67
CA ALA A 59 -9.44 -46.62 -22.90
C ALA A 59 -10.62 -47.49 -23.41
N PRO A 60 -11.76 -47.67 -22.71
CA PRO A 60 -12.25 -46.82 -21.61
C PRO A 60 -13.21 -47.47 -20.56
N PHE A 61 -13.48 -46.75 -19.45
CA PHE A 61 -14.61 -46.89 -18.51
C PHE A 61 -14.78 -48.20 -17.70
N GLN A 62 -15.27 -48.06 -16.46
CA GLN A 62 -16.25 -48.93 -15.76
C GLN A 62 -15.91 -49.22 -14.29
N SER A 63 -16.49 -48.41 -13.42
CA SER A 63 -17.08 -48.72 -12.10
C SER A 63 -17.32 -47.36 -11.45
N PHE A 64 -18.55 -46.91 -11.18
CA PHE A 64 -19.52 -47.57 -10.32
C PHE A 64 -20.97 -47.34 -10.80
N SER A 65 -21.74 -48.43 -10.94
CA SER A 65 -23.22 -48.46 -10.84
C SER A 65 -23.62 -48.28 -9.36
N ALA A 66 -24.80 -47.78 -8.94
CA ALA A 66 -26.11 -47.73 -9.56
C ALA A 66 -27.03 -46.63 -8.93
N ARG A 67 -28.15 -46.40 -9.64
CA ARG A 67 -29.38 -45.57 -9.46
C ARG A 67 -30.22 -45.95 -8.20
N PRO A 68 -31.27 -45.19 -7.77
CA PRO A 68 -32.51 -44.86 -8.53
C PRO A 68 -32.82 -43.32 -8.54
N SER A 69 -33.38 -42.69 -9.57
CA SER A 69 -34.67 -42.83 -10.27
C SER A 69 -35.91 -42.40 -9.46
N GLU A 70 -36.36 -41.17 -9.69
CA GLU A 70 -37.75 -40.66 -9.67
C GLU A 70 -37.66 -39.15 -10.01
N THR A 71 -38.54 -38.48 -10.74
CA THR A 71 -39.62 -38.78 -11.68
C THR A 71 -39.88 -37.41 -12.32
N ALA A 72 -39.99 -37.35 -13.64
CA ALA A 72 -40.42 -36.15 -14.34
C ALA A 72 -41.91 -35.92 -14.10
N SER A 73 -42.33 -34.67 -13.92
CA SER A 73 -43.65 -34.24 -14.37
C SER A 73 -43.62 -32.77 -14.74
N ALA A 74 -43.71 -32.53 -16.05
CA ALA A 74 -44.10 -31.25 -16.61
C ALA A 74 -45.63 -31.18 -16.63
N SER A 75 -46.22 -30.02 -16.31
CA SER A 75 -47.31 -29.47 -17.11
C SER A 75 -47.65 -28.05 -16.67
N ALA A 76 -47.92 -27.23 -17.68
CA ALA A 76 -48.32 -25.84 -17.65
C ALA A 76 -49.64 -25.58 -16.89
N SER A 77 -49.81 -24.34 -16.42
CA SER A 77 -51.02 -23.58 -16.77
C SER A 77 -50.78 -22.08 -16.60
N ALA A 78 -51.09 -21.35 -17.66
CA ALA A 78 -51.31 -19.91 -17.67
C ALA A 78 -52.50 -19.53 -16.77
N SER A 79 -52.53 -18.29 -16.26
CA SER A 79 -53.51 -17.28 -16.69
C SER A 79 -53.57 -16.07 -15.74
N ALA A 80 -53.74 -14.90 -16.36
CA ALA A 80 -54.50 -13.73 -15.92
C ALA A 80 -54.00 -12.81 -14.77
N SER A 81 -53.38 -11.70 -15.22
CA SER A 81 -53.67 -10.27 -14.89
C SER A 81 -55.13 -9.94 -14.47
N PRO A 82 -55.51 -8.71 -14.05
CA PRO A 82 -54.82 -7.54 -13.46
C PRO A 82 -55.49 -7.10 -12.12
N SER A 83 -55.07 -5.97 -11.50
CA SER A 83 -55.96 -4.82 -11.19
C SER A 83 -55.39 -3.84 -10.12
N ALA A 84 -55.46 -2.54 -10.48
CA ALA A 84 -55.68 -1.31 -9.69
C ALA A 84 -54.80 -1.03 -8.43
N SER A 85 -54.01 0.05 -8.36
CA SER A 85 -54.35 1.50 -8.33
C SER A 85 -55.07 1.94 -7.03
N PRO A 86 -55.03 3.22 -6.62
CA PRO A 86 -53.92 4.12 -6.28
C PRO A 86 -54.04 4.61 -4.82
N SER A 87 -53.13 5.42 -4.29
CA SER A 87 -53.49 6.43 -3.28
C SER A 87 -52.45 7.55 -3.20
N GLU A 88 -52.95 8.74 -3.50
CA GLU A 88 -52.36 10.03 -3.16
C GLU A 88 -52.35 10.23 -1.65
N THR A 89 -51.34 10.92 -1.12
CA THR A 89 -51.51 11.71 0.09
C THR A 89 -50.77 13.03 -0.07
N THR A 90 -51.55 14.06 -0.41
CA THR A 90 -51.26 15.42 0.00
C THR A 90 -51.70 15.58 1.46
N THR A 91 -50.87 16.17 2.32
CA THR A 91 -51.39 16.88 3.50
C THR A 91 -50.46 18.01 3.88
N LYS A 92 -51.07 19.19 3.97
CA LYS A 92 -50.51 20.48 4.34
C LYS A 92 -50.91 20.76 5.80
N SER A 93 -50.09 21.56 6.48
CA SER A 93 -50.45 22.46 7.60
C SER A 93 -50.54 21.87 9.02
N ALA A 94 -49.61 22.31 9.89
CA ALA A 94 -49.95 23.06 11.10
C ALA A 94 -48.71 23.85 11.61
N SER A 95 -48.99 25.09 11.98
CA SER A 95 -48.10 26.17 12.48
C SER A 95 -48.15 26.18 14.04
N PRO A 96 -47.83 27.26 14.78
CA PRO A 96 -46.53 27.84 15.19
C PRO A 96 -46.36 27.95 16.74
N ASN A 97 -45.15 28.29 17.22
CA ASN A 97 -44.84 29.11 18.43
C ASN A 97 -43.31 29.09 18.64
N ALA A 98 -42.55 30.11 19.03
CA ALA A 98 -42.79 31.51 19.37
C ALA A 98 -41.47 32.30 19.15
N THR A 99 -41.55 33.38 18.38
CA THR A 99 -41.29 34.78 18.77
C THR A 99 -40.19 35.09 19.81
N GLU A 100 -39.19 35.87 19.34
CA GLU A 100 -38.68 37.13 19.95
C GLU A 100 -37.90 37.07 21.28
N THR A 101 -36.92 37.91 21.61
CA THR A 101 -36.38 39.14 21.03
C THR A 101 -35.14 39.58 21.86
N LYS A 102 -34.32 40.45 21.24
CA LYS A 102 -33.35 41.43 21.82
C LYS A 102 -32.00 40.87 22.32
N ALA A 103 -30.88 41.22 21.68
CA ALA A 103 -30.16 42.51 21.64
C ALA A 103 -29.54 42.87 23.01
N ALA A 104 -28.33 43.39 23.16
CA ALA A 104 -27.42 44.04 22.24
C ALA A 104 -25.97 43.93 22.77
N GLU A 105 -25.04 44.06 21.84
CA GLU A 105 -23.72 44.70 21.89
C GLU A 105 -23.37 45.54 23.15
N THR A 106 -22.12 45.45 23.64
CA THR A 106 -21.20 46.59 23.90
C THR A 106 -19.97 46.21 24.77
N LYS A 107 -18.80 46.27 24.12
CA LYS A 107 -17.48 46.82 24.53
C LYS A 107 -16.73 46.43 25.83
N SER A 108 -15.45 46.12 25.59
CA SER A 108 -14.21 46.28 26.40
C SER A 108 -14.04 47.69 27.03
N PRO A 109 -13.01 48.01 27.88
CA PRO A 109 -11.89 47.23 28.43
C PRO A 109 -11.53 47.49 29.94
N GLU A 110 -10.51 46.76 30.42
CA GLU A 110 -9.44 47.14 31.39
C GLU A 110 -9.70 47.36 32.91
N ALA A 111 -9.04 46.56 33.76
CA ALA A 111 -8.26 47.03 34.94
C ALA A 111 -7.52 45.86 35.68
N LYS A 112 -6.21 46.05 35.88
CA LYS A 112 -5.26 45.42 36.83
C LYS A 112 -5.18 46.34 38.09
N PRO A 113 -4.78 46.02 39.36
CA PRO A 113 -3.64 45.19 39.84
C PRO A 113 -3.74 44.40 41.19
N SER A 114 -2.68 43.62 41.48
CA SER A 114 -2.11 43.20 42.81
C SER A 114 -2.97 42.29 43.72
N GLU A 115 -2.47 41.30 44.48
CA GLU A 115 -1.17 41.15 45.16
C GLU A 115 -0.94 39.70 45.68
N ALA A 116 0.33 39.28 45.65
CA ALA A 116 1.09 38.33 46.50
C ALA A 116 0.50 37.02 47.10
N LYS A 117 1.17 35.88 46.80
CA LYS A 117 1.77 35.04 47.86
C LYS A 117 2.91 34.16 47.35
N THR A 118 4.06 34.30 48.02
CA THR A 118 5.33 33.58 47.88
C THR A 118 5.21 32.09 48.17
N ALA A 119 5.77 31.23 47.30
CA ALA A 119 6.28 29.91 47.68
C ALA A 119 7.33 29.40 46.67
N GLN A 120 8.59 29.48 47.11
CA GLN A 120 9.58 28.41 47.02
C GLN A 120 10.00 27.91 45.63
N ALA A 121 11.14 28.44 45.17
CA ALA A 121 11.94 27.86 44.11
C ALA A 121 12.30 26.40 44.45
N THR A 122 11.62 25.48 43.82
CA THR A 122 12.11 24.11 43.62
C THR A 122 12.87 24.15 42.29
N PRO A 123 14.14 23.71 42.19
CA PRO A 123 14.76 23.49 40.89
C PRO A 123 14.00 22.33 40.22
N SER A 124 12.93 22.68 39.50
CA SER A 124 12.23 21.75 38.63
C SER A 124 13.22 21.37 37.55
N ALA A 125 13.51 20.07 37.49
CA ALA A 125 14.50 19.46 36.63
C ALA A 125 14.48 20.13 35.25
N THR A 126 15.58 20.81 34.93
CA THR A 126 15.96 21.00 33.54
C THR A 126 15.78 19.63 32.88
N PRO A 127 14.94 19.47 31.83
CA PRO A 127 14.97 18.25 31.06
C PRO A 127 16.42 18.09 30.64
N SER A 128 17.07 17.10 31.24
CA SER A 128 18.38 16.66 30.82
C SER A 128 18.20 16.41 29.34
N ALA A 129 18.79 17.28 28.52
CA ALA A 129 19.02 17.03 27.12
C ALA A 129 19.93 15.82 27.10
N SER A 130 19.31 14.64 27.23
CA SER A 130 19.88 13.36 26.89
C SER A 130 20.40 13.59 25.48
N ALA A 131 21.73 13.54 25.34
CA ALA A 131 22.42 13.70 24.08
C ALA A 131 21.60 12.96 23.03
N ALA A 132 21.11 13.69 22.03
CA ALA A 132 20.26 13.17 20.98
C ALA A 132 21.05 12.12 20.19
N GLY A 133 21.05 10.90 20.71
CA GLY A 133 21.51 9.73 20.01
C GLY A 133 20.65 9.64 18.77
N VAL A 134 21.28 9.70 17.60
CA VAL A 134 20.59 9.47 16.34
C VAL A 134 20.07 8.04 16.39
N VAL A 135 18.80 7.86 16.73
CA VAL A 135 18.16 6.55 16.74
C VAL A 135 18.27 5.99 15.34
N ALA A 136 18.94 4.83 15.23
CA ALA A 136 19.18 4.16 13.97
C ALA A 136 17.87 3.71 13.32
N ALA A 137 17.84 3.64 11.99
CA ALA A 137 16.67 3.14 11.28
C ALA A 137 16.44 1.66 11.61
N CYS A 138 15.17 1.25 11.74
CA CYS A 138 14.82 -0.16 11.89
C CYS A 138 15.29 -0.95 10.66
N THR A 139 15.99 -2.07 10.88
CA THR A 139 16.48 -2.93 9.80
C THR A 139 15.47 -4.03 9.45
N ALA A 140 15.72 -4.76 8.37
CA ALA A 140 14.89 -5.88 7.92
C ALA A 140 14.74 -7.02 8.94
N ASN A 141 15.70 -7.18 9.84
CA ASN A 141 15.64 -8.22 10.87
C ASN A 141 14.87 -7.77 12.11
N ASP A 142 14.76 -6.46 12.31
CA ASP A 142 14.21 -5.85 13.52
C ASP A 142 12.76 -5.40 13.35
N LEU A 143 12.28 -5.31 12.11
CA LEU A 143 10.94 -4.82 11.80
C LEU A 143 10.07 -5.93 11.21
N LYS A 144 8.86 -6.08 11.73
CA LYS A 144 7.82 -6.90 11.11
C LYS A 144 6.77 -5.98 10.52
N VAL A 145 6.51 -6.11 9.22
CA VAL A 145 5.52 -5.30 8.51
C VAL A 145 4.35 -6.18 8.09
N THR A 146 3.14 -5.73 8.38
CA THR A 146 1.89 -6.38 7.95
C THR A 146 1.03 -5.38 7.20
N VAL A 147 0.34 -5.85 6.17
CA VAL A 147 -0.68 -5.07 5.46
C VAL A 147 -1.98 -5.84 5.49
N THR A 148 -3.06 -5.16 5.85
CA THR A 148 -4.40 -5.75 5.96
C THR A 148 -5.38 -4.88 5.20
N PRO A 149 -6.04 -5.37 4.14
CA PRO A 149 -7.10 -4.62 3.49
C PRO A 149 -8.28 -4.49 4.46
N ALA A 150 -8.95 -3.34 4.48
CA ALA A 150 -10.08 -3.11 5.39
C ALA A 150 -11.26 -4.06 5.11
N LYS A 151 -11.36 -4.56 3.88
CA LYS A 151 -12.32 -5.57 3.44
C LYS A 151 -11.63 -6.60 2.55
N ARG A 152 -12.21 -7.81 2.47
CA ARG A 152 -11.76 -8.80 1.48
C ARG A 152 -12.29 -8.52 0.08
N THR A 153 -13.47 -7.89 -0.02
CA THR A 153 -14.14 -7.60 -1.28
C THR A 153 -14.62 -6.15 -1.27
N PHE A 154 -14.38 -5.43 -2.35
CA PHE A 154 -14.75 -4.04 -2.55
C PHE A 154 -15.71 -3.91 -3.74
N ALA A 155 -16.76 -3.10 -3.58
CA ALA A 155 -17.75 -2.89 -4.62
C ALA A 155 -17.18 -2.09 -5.81
N ALA A 156 -17.89 -2.12 -6.94
CA ALA A 156 -17.56 -1.30 -8.08
C ALA A 156 -17.60 0.20 -7.69
N GLY A 157 -16.47 0.87 -7.90
CA GLY A 157 -16.27 2.29 -7.57
C GLY A 157 -15.80 2.55 -6.15
N GLU A 158 -15.79 1.54 -5.29
CA GLU A 158 -15.35 1.68 -3.90
C GLU A 158 -13.83 1.86 -3.80
N GLN A 159 -13.39 2.81 -2.98
CA GLN A 159 -11.98 3.02 -2.69
C GLN A 159 -11.44 1.87 -1.84
N VAL A 160 -10.24 1.39 -2.15
CA VAL A 160 -9.60 0.30 -1.41
C VAL A 160 -8.73 0.88 -0.31
N SER A 161 -9.02 0.56 0.94
CA SER A 161 -8.21 0.97 2.10
C SER A 161 -7.41 -0.20 2.68
N PHE A 162 -6.23 0.12 3.20
CA PHE A 162 -5.30 -0.81 3.82
C PHE A 162 -4.80 -0.25 5.14
N HIS A 163 -4.79 -1.10 6.16
CA HIS A 163 -4.11 -0.86 7.42
C HIS A 163 -2.73 -1.48 7.33
N VAL A 164 -1.69 -0.67 7.47
CA VAL A 164 -0.30 -1.14 7.54
C VAL A 164 0.17 -1.02 8.97
N THR A 165 0.64 -2.13 9.54
CA THR A 165 1.26 -2.14 10.87
C THR A 165 2.73 -2.53 10.77
N TYR A 166 3.53 -1.94 11.65
CA TYR A 166 4.96 -2.22 11.74
C TYR A 166 5.38 -2.33 13.21
N THR A 167 5.97 -3.47 13.56
CA THR A 167 6.35 -3.80 14.93
C THR A 167 7.87 -3.90 15.05
N ASN A 168 8.45 -3.16 15.98
CA ASN A 168 9.86 -3.31 16.33
C ASN A 168 10.05 -4.57 17.18
N SER A 169 10.60 -5.62 16.57
CA SER A 169 10.89 -6.91 17.20
C SER A 169 12.27 -6.95 17.88
N SER A 170 13.05 -5.85 17.83
CA SER A 170 14.34 -5.76 18.50
C SER A 170 14.22 -5.34 19.98
N LYS A 171 15.34 -5.39 20.70
CA LYS A 171 15.45 -4.97 22.11
C LYS A 171 15.82 -3.50 22.28
N THR A 172 16.01 -2.79 21.18
CA THR A 172 16.44 -1.39 21.16
C THR A 172 15.43 -0.54 20.41
N PRO A 173 15.21 0.72 20.80
CA PRO A 173 14.41 1.62 19.98
C PRO A 173 15.05 1.80 18.60
N CYS A 174 14.22 1.88 17.58
CA CYS A 174 14.65 2.15 16.21
C CYS A 174 13.68 3.11 15.52
N ALA A 175 14.16 3.82 14.51
CA ALA A 175 13.38 4.82 13.78
C ALA A 175 12.73 4.20 12.54
N VAL A 176 11.44 4.47 12.35
CA VAL A 176 10.73 4.29 11.09
C VAL A 176 10.55 5.63 10.40
N GLY A 177 10.60 5.62 9.07
CA GLY A 177 10.40 6.83 8.27
C GLY A 177 11.57 7.82 8.31
N GLY A 178 11.28 9.07 7.96
CA GLY A 178 12.25 10.18 7.89
C GLY A 178 12.63 10.59 6.46
N GLU A 179 13.79 11.23 6.33
CA GLU A 179 14.32 11.71 5.05
C GLU A 179 15.23 10.65 4.41
N GLY A 180 14.96 10.28 3.16
CA GLY A 180 15.75 9.30 2.42
C GLY A 180 14.94 8.54 1.37
N ALA A 181 15.64 7.74 0.58
CA ALA A 181 14.97 6.74 -0.25
C ALA A 181 14.41 5.62 0.65
N ASN A 182 13.17 5.19 0.41
CA ASN A 182 12.49 4.10 1.15
C ASN A 182 12.13 4.40 2.61
N THR A 183 12.18 5.66 3.05
CA THR A 183 11.74 6.13 4.39
C THR A 183 10.25 6.49 4.42
N GLY A 184 9.45 5.93 3.50
CA GLY A 184 8.00 6.05 3.48
C GLY A 184 7.33 4.69 3.62
N VAL A 185 6.00 4.68 3.62
CA VAL A 185 5.25 3.44 3.35
C VAL A 185 4.91 3.39 1.88
N ASP A 186 5.52 2.43 1.19
CA ASP A 186 5.19 2.12 -0.18
C ASP A 186 4.14 1.01 -0.23
N LEU A 187 3.03 1.27 -0.91
CA LEU A 187 2.01 0.28 -1.19
C LEU A 187 2.20 -0.22 -2.61
N ASN A 188 2.35 -1.54 -2.74
CA ASN A 188 2.50 -2.21 -4.01
C ASN A 188 1.32 -3.16 -4.24
N ILE A 189 0.69 -3.06 -5.41
CA ILE A 189 -0.49 -3.85 -5.77
C ILE A 189 -0.22 -4.57 -7.10
N THR A 190 -0.60 -5.84 -7.13
CA THR A 190 -0.42 -6.74 -8.27
C THR A 190 -1.75 -7.35 -8.70
N SER A 191 -1.90 -7.60 -10.00
CA SER A 191 -2.90 -8.50 -10.58
C SER A 191 -2.16 -9.75 -11.09
N GLY A 192 -2.32 -10.86 -10.38
CA GLY A 192 -1.49 -12.05 -10.58
C GLY A 192 -0.03 -11.77 -10.24
N SER A 193 0.85 -11.88 -11.24
CA SER A 193 2.27 -11.52 -11.16
C SER A 193 2.58 -10.11 -11.67
N ALA A 194 1.64 -9.46 -12.35
CA ALA A 194 1.85 -8.12 -12.90
C ALA A 194 1.66 -7.07 -11.81
N GLN A 195 2.67 -6.23 -11.56
CA GLN A 195 2.50 -5.00 -10.80
C GLN A 195 1.57 -4.07 -11.57
N VAL A 196 0.57 -3.50 -10.88
CA VAL A 196 -0.40 -2.58 -11.48
C VAL A 196 -0.37 -1.21 -10.79
N TYR A 197 0.07 -1.17 -9.54
CA TYR A 197 0.19 0.08 -8.82
C TYR A 197 1.34 0.02 -7.82
N THR A 198 2.09 1.11 -7.76
CA THR A 198 3.05 1.38 -6.70
C THR A 198 2.90 2.82 -6.25
N ARG A 199 2.70 3.04 -4.95
CA ARG A 199 2.42 4.37 -4.41
C ARG A 199 3.56 5.35 -4.65
N SER A 200 4.80 4.92 -4.42
CA SER A 200 6.01 5.72 -4.61
C SER A 200 6.21 6.25 -6.02
N LEU A 201 5.59 5.65 -7.04
CA LEU A 201 5.69 6.13 -8.43
C LEU A 201 5.02 7.50 -8.62
N CYS A 202 3.93 7.78 -7.88
CA CYS A 202 3.10 8.96 -8.08
C CYS A 202 2.91 9.82 -6.85
N THR A 203 3.05 9.23 -5.68
CA THR A 203 2.85 9.89 -4.40
C THR A 203 3.83 9.27 -3.42
N ALA A 204 5.08 9.74 -3.44
CA ALA A 204 6.03 9.40 -2.40
C ALA A 204 5.55 10.03 -1.09
N THR A 205 4.80 9.27 -0.30
CA THR A 205 4.42 9.69 1.05
C THR A 205 5.58 9.36 1.98
N THR A 206 6.30 10.40 2.36
CA THR A 206 7.27 10.30 3.44
C THR A 206 6.50 10.03 4.73
N LEU A 207 6.95 9.03 5.48
CA LEU A 207 6.52 8.93 6.86
C LEU A 207 7.35 9.93 7.65
N PRO A 208 6.76 10.73 8.55
CA PRO A 208 7.55 11.49 9.51
C PRO A 208 8.44 10.52 10.28
N LYS A 209 9.67 10.94 10.59
CA LYS A 209 10.56 10.12 11.40
C LYS A 209 9.89 9.89 12.75
N ALA A 210 9.58 8.63 13.05
CA ALA A 210 8.99 8.22 14.31
C ALA A 210 9.88 7.17 14.96
N GLU A 211 10.10 7.30 16.26
CA GLU A 211 10.80 6.30 17.05
C GLU A 211 9.81 5.24 17.51
N VAL A 212 10.13 3.98 17.26
CA VAL A 212 9.37 2.82 17.72
C VAL A 212 10.20 2.16 18.81
N ALA A 213 9.71 2.24 20.06
CA ALA A 213 10.33 1.58 21.19
C ALA A 213 10.45 0.06 20.98
N ALA A 214 11.33 -0.60 21.73
CA ALA A 214 11.48 -2.05 21.68
C ALA A 214 10.13 -2.75 21.97
N GLY A 215 9.71 -3.66 21.09
CA GLY A 215 8.42 -4.35 21.19
C GLY A 215 7.19 -3.49 20.87
N ALA A 216 7.35 -2.19 20.59
CA ALA A 216 6.23 -1.32 20.25
C ALA A 216 5.81 -1.49 18.78
N GLU A 217 4.58 -1.08 18.50
CA GLU A 217 3.96 -1.14 17.19
C GLU A 217 3.50 0.27 16.78
N GLY A 218 3.69 0.59 15.51
CA GLY A 218 3.07 1.73 14.86
C GLY A 218 2.19 1.29 13.70
N ALA A 219 1.32 2.19 13.26
CA ALA A 219 0.38 1.91 12.18
C ALA A 219 0.20 3.11 11.26
N THR A 220 -0.24 2.86 10.04
CA THR A 220 -0.68 3.89 9.10
C THR A 220 -1.72 3.34 8.14
N ASP A 221 -2.63 4.21 7.71
CA ASP A 221 -3.70 3.86 6.80
C ASP A 221 -3.39 4.38 5.40
N LEU A 222 -3.56 3.49 4.44
CA LEU A 222 -3.34 3.77 3.02
C LEU A 222 -4.64 3.62 2.27
N ALA A 223 -4.82 4.49 1.28
CA ALA A 223 -5.93 4.43 0.35
C ALA A 223 -5.41 4.29 -1.07
N TRP A 224 -6.04 3.41 -1.84
CA TRP A 224 -5.85 3.29 -3.28
C TRP A 224 -7.16 3.59 -4.00
N ASP A 225 -7.13 4.59 -4.86
CA ASP A 225 -8.25 5.06 -5.68
C ASP A 225 -8.52 4.17 -6.91
N ARG A 226 -7.94 2.96 -6.93
CA ARG A 226 -8.03 1.97 -8.01
C ARG A 226 -7.39 2.40 -9.32
N LYS A 227 -6.59 3.46 -9.34
CA LYS A 227 -5.81 3.85 -10.51
C LYS A 227 -4.54 3.01 -10.65
N ILE A 228 -4.37 2.43 -11.82
CA ILE A 228 -3.16 1.72 -12.26
C ILE A 228 -2.16 2.77 -12.72
N ASN A 229 -0.89 2.68 -12.32
CA ASN A 229 0.12 3.68 -12.67
C ASN A 229 1.35 3.11 -13.37
N VAL A 230 1.31 1.87 -13.88
CA VAL A 230 2.44 1.24 -14.58
C VAL A 230 2.95 2.00 -15.81
N LEU A 231 2.09 2.82 -16.43
CA LEU A 231 2.45 3.68 -17.58
C LEU A 231 2.79 5.12 -17.16
N GLY A 232 2.91 5.37 -15.85
CA GLY A 232 3.05 6.69 -15.26
C GLY A 232 1.73 7.25 -14.72
N CYS A 233 1.85 8.32 -13.94
CA CYS A 233 0.78 8.87 -13.10
C CYS A 233 -0.29 9.63 -13.89
N SER A 234 0.06 10.17 -15.05
CA SER A 234 -0.81 10.95 -15.93
C SER A 234 -1.62 10.08 -16.89
N ALA A 235 -1.23 8.81 -17.10
CA ALA A 235 -1.87 7.87 -18.01
C ALA A 235 -2.54 6.71 -17.25
N ALA A 236 -3.14 7.01 -16.10
CA ALA A 236 -3.67 6.00 -15.21
C ALA A 236 -5.03 5.45 -15.68
N SER A 237 -5.12 4.13 -15.82
CA SER A 237 -6.39 3.42 -16.09
C SER A 237 -7.00 2.88 -14.80
N ASN A 238 -8.29 2.53 -14.80
CA ASN A 238 -8.94 1.94 -13.64
C ASN A 238 -8.70 0.43 -13.54
N ALA A 239 -8.47 -0.05 -12.31
CA ALA A 239 -8.41 -1.46 -11.98
C ALA A 239 -9.74 -2.15 -12.31
N GLN A 240 -9.64 -3.20 -13.12
CA GLN A 240 -10.77 -4.02 -13.55
C GLN A 240 -11.27 -4.92 -12.41
N LYS A 241 -12.45 -5.52 -12.57
CA LYS A 241 -12.92 -6.56 -11.66
C LYS A 241 -11.94 -7.73 -11.61
N GLY A 242 -11.72 -8.30 -10.44
CA GLY A 242 -10.83 -9.44 -10.27
C GLY A 242 -10.12 -9.50 -8.93
N SER A 243 -9.24 -10.49 -8.82
CA SER A 243 -8.36 -10.68 -7.66
C SER A 243 -7.09 -9.86 -7.79
N TYR A 244 -6.76 -9.18 -6.71
CA TYR A 244 -5.55 -8.38 -6.57
C TYR A 244 -4.81 -8.82 -5.31
N TRP A 245 -3.54 -8.43 -5.25
CA TRP A 245 -2.74 -8.66 -4.08
C TRP A 245 -1.93 -7.43 -3.71
N ALA A 246 -1.92 -7.11 -2.42
CA ALA A 246 -1.18 -6.00 -1.86
C ALA A 246 0.02 -6.48 -1.03
N THR A 247 1.07 -5.69 -1.06
CA THR A 247 2.24 -5.73 -0.15
C THR A 247 2.54 -4.31 0.28
N ALA A 248 2.94 -4.10 1.53
CA ALA A 248 3.46 -2.82 2.00
C ALA A 248 4.95 -2.95 2.30
N THR A 249 5.72 -1.92 1.97
CA THR A 249 7.14 -1.83 2.30
C THR A 249 7.38 -0.64 3.20
N VAL A 250 8.01 -0.87 4.36
CA VAL A 250 8.39 0.16 5.33
C VAL A 250 9.88 0.02 5.62
N ASN A 251 10.67 1.08 5.45
CA ASN A 251 12.14 1.05 5.60
C ASN A 251 12.82 -0.09 4.79
N GLY A 252 12.28 -0.43 3.62
CA GLY A 252 12.78 -1.53 2.78
C GLY A 252 12.34 -2.94 3.23
N VAL A 253 11.55 -3.06 4.29
CA VAL A 253 10.99 -4.33 4.78
C VAL A 253 9.61 -4.55 4.18
N THR A 254 9.45 -5.60 3.38
CA THR A 254 8.20 -5.91 2.70
C THR A 254 7.35 -6.90 3.49
N SER A 255 6.06 -6.63 3.59
CA SER A 255 5.08 -7.50 4.23
C SER A 255 4.84 -8.78 3.41
N THR A 256 4.14 -9.74 4.04
CA THR A 256 3.52 -10.82 3.28
C THR A 256 2.47 -10.28 2.32
N LYS A 257 2.26 -11.01 1.22
CA LYS A 257 1.30 -10.66 0.18
C LYS A 257 -0.11 -11.06 0.61
N VAL A 258 -1.05 -10.11 0.61
CA VAL A 258 -2.45 -10.34 0.99
C VAL A 258 -3.39 -10.16 -0.19
N ASN A 259 -4.42 -11.00 -0.27
CA ASN A 259 -5.38 -11.00 -1.38
C ASN A 259 -6.65 -10.20 -1.02
N PHE A 260 -7.14 -9.45 -2.01
CA PHE A 260 -8.44 -8.79 -1.99
C PHE A 260 -9.09 -8.82 -3.38
N VAL A 261 -10.40 -8.58 -3.45
CA VAL A 261 -11.20 -8.67 -4.68
C VAL A 261 -11.89 -7.35 -4.96
N ILE A 262 -11.91 -6.95 -6.23
CA ILE A 262 -12.71 -5.84 -6.76
C ILE A 262 -13.83 -6.43 -7.60
N GLN A 263 -15.08 -6.02 -7.36
CA GLN A 263 -16.26 -6.44 -8.13
C GLN A 263 -16.55 -5.56 -9.34
#